data_AF-A0AAW2MV14-F1
#
_entry.id   AF-A0AAW2MV14-F1
#
_cell.length_a   1.000
_cell.length_b   1.000
_cell.length_c   1.000
_cell.angle_alpha   90.00
_cell.angle_beta   90.00
_cell.angle_gamma   90.00
#
_symmetry.space_group_name_H-M   'P 1'
#
loop_
_entity.id
_entity.type
_entity.pdbx_description
1 polymer ?
#
loop_
_entity_poly.entity_id
_entity_poly.type
_entity_poly.pdbx_seq_one_letter_code
_entity_poly.pdbx_strand_id
1 'polypeptide(L)' 'MTIDANGIVMQIGGDAIVTQLPPGYRFVPTDEELILFYLQNKVCFRPLPCEAVKDINANELYSNPPNTIGT' A
#
# COMPACT_ATOMS: atom_id res chain seq x y z
N MET A 1 -14.81 -1.84 18.15
CA MET A 1 -15.22 -0.50 17.68
C MET A 1 -14.64 0.50 18.65
N THR A 2 -13.60 1.22 18.23
CA THR A 2 -13.08 2.38 18.95
C THR A 2 -13.29 3.59 18.04
N ILE A 3 -13.75 4.69 18.63
CA ILE A 3 -13.92 5.97 17.94
C ILE A 3 -12.78 6.83 18.45
N ASP A 4 -11.95 7.38 17.56
CA ASP A 4 -10.92 8.32 17.97
C ASP A 4 -11.50 9.72 18.26
N ALA A 5 -10.66 10.63 18.75
CA ALA A 5 -11.07 11.99 19.12
C ALA A 5 -11.63 12.84 17.96
N ASN A 6 -11.54 12.34 16.72
CA ASN A 6 -12.08 12.97 15.52
C ASN A 6 -13.41 12.35 15.06
N GLY A 7 -13.97 11.42 15.83
CA GLY A 7 -15.25 10.78 15.49
C GLY A 7 -15.12 9.70 14.41
N ILE A 8 -13.91 9.28 14.04
CA ILE A 8 -13.72 8.24 13.03
C ILE A 8 -13.84 6.85 13.68
N VAL A 9 -14.79 6.06 13.16
CA VAL A 9 -15.03 4.68 13.56
C VAL A 9 -13.92 3.74 13.06
N MET A 10 -13.13 3.19 13.97
CA MET A 10 -12.23 2.06 13.66
C MET A 10 -12.96 0.73 13.93
N GLN A 11 -13.38 0.06 12.86
CA GLN A 11 -13.99 -1.27 12.89
C GLN A 11 -12.94 -2.35 13.19
N ILE A 12 -13.23 -3.23 14.15
CA ILE A 12 -12.41 -4.40 14.48
C ILE A 12 -12.97 -5.60 13.73
N GLY A 13 -12.16 -6.23 12.88
CA GLY A 13 -12.40 -7.57 12.34
C GLY A 13 -12.37 -7.68 10.81
N GLY A 14 -11.34 -8.34 10.30
CA GLY A 14 -11.46 -9.38 9.27
C GLY A 14 -11.77 -9.02 7.81
N ASP A 15 -12.04 -7.77 7.46
CA ASP A 15 -12.09 -7.31 6.07
C ASP A 15 -11.60 -5.87 6.05
N ALA A 16 -10.75 -5.54 5.07
CA ALA A 16 -9.98 -4.30 5.05
C ALA A 16 -10.88 -3.10 5.34
N ILE A 17 -10.54 -2.32 6.37
CA ILE A 17 -10.99 -0.94 6.47
C ILE A 17 -10.47 -0.22 5.23
N VAL A 18 -11.21 -0.26 4.13
CA VAL A 18 -11.01 0.64 3.02
C VAL A 18 -11.39 2.01 3.58
N THR A 19 -10.40 2.64 4.20
CA THR A 19 -10.40 4.07 4.49
C THR A 19 -10.71 4.69 3.15
N GLN A 20 -11.96 5.16 2.98
CA GLN A 20 -12.38 5.75 1.73
C GLN A 20 -11.61 7.06 1.60
N LEU A 21 -10.47 6.99 0.92
CA LEU A 21 -9.61 8.12 0.70
C LEU A 21 -10.41 9.19 -0.06
N PRO A 22 -10.28 10.47 0.32
CA PRO A 22 -10.98 11.54 -0.38
C PRO A 22 -10.70 11.50 -1.89
N PRO A 23 -11.68 11.88 -2.74
CA PRO A 23 -11.45 12.00 -4.17
C PRO A 23 -10.21 12.85 -4.47
N GLY A 24 -9.30 12.33 -5.29
CA GLY A 24 -8.06 13.01 -5.66
C GLY A 24 -6.85 12.65 -4.80
N TYR A 25 -7.01 11.88 -3.71
CA TYR A 25 -5.88 11.30 -3.01
C TYR A 25 -5.10 10.36 -3.94
N ARG A 26 -3.77 10.50 -3.97
CA ARG A 26 -2.88 9.72 -4.84
C ARG A 26 -1.69 9.24 -4.05
N PHE A 27 -1.16 8.10 -4.45
CA PHE A 27 0.14 7.65 -4.00
C PHE A 27 1.23 8.48 -4.70
N VAL A 28 1.86 9.39 -3.98
CA VAL A 28 2.93 10.28 -4.47
C VAL A 28 4.07 10.34 -3.44
N PRO A 29 4.74 9.22 -3.15
CA PRO A 29 5.85 9.21 -2.20
C PRO A 29 7.10 9.88 -2.79
N THR A 30 7.98 10.37 -1.94
CA THR A 30 9.37 10.70 -2.30
C THR A 30 10.23 9.44 -2.41
N ASP A 31 11.42 9.57 -3.01
CA ASP A 31 12.40 8.47 -3.08
C ASP A 31 12.78 7.97 -1.66
N GLU A 32 12.95 8.89 -0.72
CA GLU A 32 13.26 8.58 0.68
C GLU A 32 12.12 7.79 1.34
N GLU A 33 10.87 8.20 1.09
CA GLU A 33 9.70 7.50 1.60
C GLU A 33 9.56 6.09 1.01
N LEU A 34 9.79 5.93 -0.29
CA LEU A 34 9.80 4.63 -0.96
C LEU A 34 10.84 3.68 -0.34
N ILE A 35 12.05 4.18 -0.09
CA ILE A 35 13.12 3.35 0.47
C ILE A 35 12.84 3.01 1.93
N LEU A 36 12.61 4.02 2.78
CA LEU A 36 12.54 3.85 4.24
C LEU A 36 11.26 3.14 4.68
N PHE A 37 10.12 3.49 4.08
CA PHE A 37 8.82 3.02 4.56
C PHE A 37 8.23 1.87 3.75
N TYR A 38 8.66 1.66 2.50
CA TYR A 38 8.16 0.55 1.69
C TYR A 38 9.22 -0.55 1.51
N LEU A 39 10.35 -0.24 0.89
CA LEU A 39 11.36 -1.26 0.58
C LEU A 39 11.99 -1.83 1.86
N GLN A 40 12.49 -0.98 2.75
CA GLN A 40 13.15 -1.41 3.98
C GLN A 40 12.16 -2.17 4.90
N ASN A 41 10.92 -1.71 5.01
CA ASN A 41 9.91 -2.40 5.81
C ASN A 41 9.60 -3.78 5.24
N LYS A 42 9.44 -3.90 3.92
CA LYS A 42 9.19 -5.18 3.27
C LYS A 42 10.31 -6.19 3.52
N VAL A 43 11.57 -5.80 3.32
CA VAL A 43 12.71 -6.71 3.52
C VAL A 43 12.94 -7.07 4.99
N CYS A 44 12.52 -6.21 5.92
CA CYS A 44 12.59 -6.45 7.36
C CYS A 44 11.29 -7.07 7.94
N PHE A 45 10.33 -7.48 7.10
CA PHE A 45 9.03 -8.04 7.52
C PHE A 45 8.25 -7.13 8.50
N ARG A 46 8.36 -5.80 8.32
CA ARG A 46 7.63 -4.79 9.09
C ARG A 46 6.34 -4.38 8.35
N PRO A 47 5.31 -3.90 9.07
CA PRO A 47 4.09 -3.40 8.44
C PRO A 47 4.35 -2.29 7.43
N LEU A 48 3.66 -2.32 6.29
CA LEU A 48 3.68 -1.25 5.29
C LEU A 48 2.66 -0.16 5.67
N PRO A 49 2.91 1.12 5.35
CA PRO A 49 1.96 2.20 5.61
C PRO A 49 0.60 1.99 4.92
N CYS A 50 0.60 1.40 3.73
CA CYS A 50 -0.58 0.94 3.00
C CYS A 50 -0.21 -0.13 1.95
N GLU A 51 -1.20 -0.86 1.47
CA GLU A 51 -1.06 -1.88 0.42
C GLU A 51 -1.04 -1.27 -1.00
N ALA A 52 -0.17 -0.28 -1.24
CA ALA A 52 -0.05 0.39 -2.54
C ALA A 52 0.76 -0.40 -3.58
N VAL A 53 1.59 -1.34 -3.13
CA VAL A 53 2.56 -2.08 -3.98
C VAL A 53 2.20 -3.56 -3.99
N LYS A 54 2.03 -4.15 -5.18
CA LYS A 54 1.78 -5.58 -5.36
C LYS A 54 3.08 -6.35 -5.62
N ASP A 55 3.12 -7.60 -5.19
CA ASP A 55 4.16 -8.54 -5.59
C ASP A 55 3.99 -8.97 -7.04
N ILE A 56 5.11 -9.10 -7.76
CA ILE A 56 5.16 -9.62 -9.12
C ILE A 56 6.33 -10.58 -9.26
N ASN A 57 6.16 -11.64 -10.04
CA ASN A 57 7.26 -12.54 -10.34
C ASN A 57 8.33 -11.80 -11.17
N ALA A 58 9.61 -11.99 -10.85
CA ALA A 58 10.70 -11.37 -11.59
C ALA A 58 10.66 -11.70 -13.09
N ASN A 59 10.32 -12.93 -13.45
CA ASN A 59 10.25 -13.36 -14.85
C ASN A 59 9.11 -12.65 -15.59
N GLU A 60 7.99 -12.38 -14.91
CA GLU A 60 6.89 -11.61 -15.48
C GLU A 60 7.26 -10.14 -15.69
N LEU A 61 7.97 -9.55 -14.72
CA LEU A 61 8.40 -8.14 -14.76
C LEU A 61 9.47 -7.87 -15.82
N TYR A 62 10.44 -8.77 -15.98
CA TYR A 62 11.61 -8.53 -16.84
C TYR A 62 11.51 -9.11 -18.25
N SER A 63 10.60 -10.06 -18.48
CA SER A 63 10.51 -10.76 -19.78
C SER A 63 9.33 -10.31 -20.64
N ASN A 64 8.31 -9.67 -20.06
CA ASN A 64 7.15 -9.21 -20.80
C ASN A 64 7.22 -7.72 -21.14
N PRO A 65 6.56 -7.26 -22.23
CA PRO A 65 6.46 -5.85 -22.55
C PRO A 65 5.78 -5.04 -21.43
N PRO A 66 6.13 -3.76 -21.21
CA PRO A 66 5.59 -2.97 -20.10
C PRO A 66 4.06 -2.84 -20.07
N ASN A 67 3.40 -2.94 -21.22
CA ASN A 67 1.94 -2.83 -21.33
C ASN A 67 1.17 -4.10 -20.92
N THR A 68 1.86 -5.18 -20.57
CA THR A 68 1.24 -6.44 -20.12
C THR A 68 1.24 -6.58 -18.59
N ILE A 69 1.80 -5.61 -17.85
CA ILE A 69 1.96 -5.68 -16.39
C ILE A 69 0.75 -5.03 -15.72
N GLY A 70 0.13 -5.75 -14.76
CA GLY A 70 -0.91 -5.18 -13.89
C GLY A 70 -2.34 -5.19 -14.46
N THR A 71 -2.57 -5.85 -15.58
CA THR A 71 -3.90 -6.16 -16.13
C THR A 71 -4.51 -7.38 -15.46
#